data_AF-A0A7V0IFR1-F1
#
_entry.id   AF-A0A7V0IFR1-F1
#
_cell.length_a   1.000
_cell.length_b   1.000
_cell.length_c   1.000
_cell.angle_alpha   90.00
_cell.angle_beta   90.00
_cell.angle_gamma   90.00
#
_symmetry.space_group_name_H-M   'P 1'
#
loop_
_entity.id
_entity.type
_entity.pdbx_description
1 polymer ?
#
loop_
_entity_poly.entity_id
_entity_poly.type
_entity_poly.pdbx_seq_one_letter_code
_entity_poly.pdbx_strand_id
1 'polypeptide(L)'
;MRAKFTLILGVAAILTVLSAGEDSLRVQREYEILFEGKYDGALPIKSGTPMLLDIIKNRRYLTQSQWERVHQKMLTRPVRDSYYDTPEGHFKIHYNSGEVDTHYVRRCGEFFERAWSVEVDSLGFLPPVPDGTRGGDSRVDVYITHFPYAIYGWTMPDEGGDGPAPWNDVSAYIEVNASYEGFPPNDDPEGSAWGAFKVTCAHEFFHTVQMAYDYSEEVWMLEIASVWMEDIVYDYVNDYYNYQPYFFNSPWVSIMTYDGAHEYASAHWFHYLSENYSAEAIKAIFNKMIYADGLAAIAEGLDSLAGLDLNREFMTFAAWNYLTGSRADSFHYEEGANYPEIYVEDYITMLPYTFLPPTAHRPASYGSNYIGFVEGLADAVHIELSGDTGARWHYAVIIPGDTAQILFPDDSTGNFYV
;
A
#
# COMPACT_ATOMS: atom_id res chain seq x y z
N MET A 1 15.27 18.30 -32.68
CA MET A 1 14.17 18.05 -31.73
C MET A 1 14.56 18.76 -30.45
N ARG A 2 13.76 19.75 -30.02
CA ARG A 2 13.99 20.44 -28.75
C ARG A 2 13.13 19.73 -27.73
N ALA A 3 13.75 19.23 -26.67
CA ALA A 3 13.05 18.43 -25.68
C ALA A 3 12.33 19.34 -24.67
N LYS A 4 11.20 18.85 -24.14
CA LYS A 4 10.62 19.38 -22.91
C LYS A 4 11.55 19.00 -21.75
N PHE A 5 11.57 19.78 -20.68
CA PHE A 5 12.26 19.43 -19.45
C PHE A 5 11.26 19.47 -18.31
N THR A 6 11.37 18.56 -17.35
CA THR A 6 10.65 18.64 -16.05
C THR A 6 11.64 18.39 -14.93
N LEU A 7 11.61 19.26 -13.93
CA LEU A 7 12.41 19.19 -12.71
C LEU A 7 11.57 18.58 -11.59
N ILE A 8 12.09 17.54 -10.96
CA ILE A 8 11.53 16.96 -9.73
C ILE A 8 12.28 17.52 -8.53
N LEU A 9 11.57 18.03 -7.52
CA LEU A 9 12.15 18.40 -6.23
C LEU A 9 11.60 17.47 -5.14
N GLY A 10 12.45 16.64 -4.54
CA GLY A 10 12.06 15.74 -3.46
C GLY A 10 12.86 15.96 -2.17
N VAL A 11 12.24 15.66 -1.04
CA VAL A 11 12.88 15.67 0.29
C VAL A 11 13.05 14.23 0.76
N ALA A 12 14.26 13.84 1.18
CA ALA A 12 14.52 12.49 1.68
C ALA A 12 14.51 12.33 3.22
N ALA A 13 14.11 13.36 3.99
CA ALA A 13 13.90 13.23 5.44
C ALA A 13 13.14 14.41 6.06
N ILE A 14 12.13 14.11 6.88
CA ILE A 14 11.83 14.67 8.22
C ILE A 14 10.70 13.81 8.83
N LEU A 15 10.94 13.25 10.03
CA LEU A 15 9.91 12.61 10.85
C LEU A 15 8.97 13.68 11.40
N THR A 16 7.70 13.66 11.01
CA THR A 16 6.62 14.33 11.75
C THR A 16 6.11 13.39 12.84
N VAL A 17 6.46 13.70 14.09
CA VAL A 17 5.85 13.07 15.27
C VAL A 17 4.48 13.70 15.47
N LEU A 18 3.41 12.91 15.30
CA LEU A 18 2.05 13.32 15.67
C LEU A 18 2.00 13.61 17.17
N SER A 19 1.17 14.58 17.57
CA SER A 19 1.03 14.89 18.99
C SER A 19 0.20 13.82 19.70
N ALA A 20 0.49 13.52 20.97
CA ALA A 20 -0.22 12.48 21.74
C ALA A 20 -1.75 12.70 21.82
N GLY A 21 -2.24 13.92 21.58
CA GLY A 21 -3.67 14.23 21.49
C GLY A 21 -4.31 13.82 20.16
N GLU A 22 -3.57 13.92 19.06
CA GLU A 22 -4.02 13.47 17.72
C GLU A 22 -4.10 11.94 17.66
N ASP A 23 -3.10 11.25 18.21
CA ASP A 23 -3.09 9.77 18.28
C ASP A 23 -4.31 9.23 19.04
N SER A 24 -4.63 9.84 20.18
CA SER A 24 -5.78 9.42 20.99
C SER A 24 -7.10 9.59 20.24
N LEU A 25 -7.27 10.65 19.47
CA LEU A 25 -8.50 10.90 18.71
C LEU A 25 -8.62 9.94 17.53
N ARG A 26 -7.51 9.67 16.84
CA ARG A 26 -7.46 8.74 15.72
C ARG A 26 -7.85 7.32 16.16
N VAL A 27 -7.21 6.79 17.20
CA VAL A 27 -7.49 5.44 17.74
C VAL A 27 -8.94 5.30 18.22
N GLN A 28 -9.49 6.33 18.87
CA GLN A 28 -10.89 6.31 19.30
C GLN A 28 -11.85 6.30 18.11
N ARG A 29 -11.57 7.07 17.05
CA ARG A 29 -12.36 7.06 15.82
C ARG A 29 -12.31 5.69 15.14
N GLU A 30 -11.13 5.08 15.04
CA GLU A 30 -10.97 3.74 14.46
C GLU A 30 -11.77 2.69 15.24
N TYR A 31 -11.71 2.74 16.57
CA TYR A 31 -12.51 1.88 17.43
C TYR A 31 -14.02 2.09 17.23
N GLU A 32 -14.48 3.34 17.17
CA GLU A 32 -15.89 3.67 16.93
C GLU A 32 -16.39 3.15 15.59
N ILE A 33 -15.57 3.23 14.55
CA ILE A 33 -15.86 2.66 13.25
C ILE A 33 -16.01 1.14 13.41
N LEU A 34 -14.93 0.43 13.73
CA LEU A 34 -14.89 -1.05 13.66
C LEU A 34 -15.80 -1.75 14.67
N PHE A 35 -16.00 -1.16 15.85
CA PHE A 35 -16.71 -1.81 16.95
C PHE A 35 -18.06 -1.16 17.26
N GLU A 36 -18.29 0.12 16.96
CA GLU A 36 -19.55 0.78 17.32
C GLU A 36 -20.48 1.07 16.13
N GLY A 37 -20.05 0.78 14.90
CA GLY A 37 -20.91 1.03 13.73
C GLY A 37 -20.96 2.49 13.32
N LYS A 38 -20.04 3.33 13.81
CA LYS A 38 -20.05 4.78 13.59
C LYS A 38 -19.15 5.15 12.41
N TYR A 39 -19.64 4.92 11.20
CA TYR A 39 -18.98 5.34 9.98
C TYR A 39 -19.89 6.25 9.16
N ASP A 40 -19.42 7.45 8.83
CA ASP A 40 -20.12 8.47 8.05
C ASP A 40 -19.45 8.76 6.70
N GLY A 41 -18.43 7.97 6.33
CA GLY A 41 -17.74 8.12 5.06
C GLY A 41 -18.60 7.71 3.87
N ALA A 42 -18.33 8.37 2.73
CA ALA A 42 -19.08 8.15 1.49
C ALA A 42 -18.59 6.96 0.67
N LEU A 43 -17.40 6.44 0.97
CA LEU A 43 -16.77 5.33 0.26
C LEU A 43 -16.60 4.13 1.20
N PRO A 44 -16.56 2.89 0.69
CA PRO A 44 -16.18 1.76 1.51
C PRO A 44 -14.76 1.87 2.09
N ILE A 45 -14.54 1.24 3.23
CA ILE A 45 -13.21 1.04 3.82
C ILE A 45 -12.56 -0.16 3.13
N LYS A 46 -11.40 0.08 2.51
CA LYS A 46 -10.67 -0.93 1.73
C LYS A 46 -10.10 -2.06 2.59
N SER A 47 -9.60 -1.75 3.78
CA SER A 47 -9.13 -2.75 4.73
C SER A 47 -9.41 -2.27 6.15
N GLY A 48 -9.98 -3.14 6.97
CA GLY A 48 -10.11 -2.91 8.41
C GLY A 48 -8.86 -3.32 9.20
N THR A 49 -7.96 -4.09 8.58
CA THR A 49 -6.70 -4.55 9.17
C THR A 49 -5.84 -3.41 9.74
N PRO A 50 -5.56 -2.32 9.01
CA PRO A 50 -4.64 -1.31 9.51
C PRO A 50 -5.20 -0.57 10.73
N MET A 51 -6.51 -0.35 10.75
CA MET A 51 -7.23 0.20 11.90
C MET A 51 -7.20 -0.75 13.10
N LEU A 52 -7.34 -2.07 12.90
CA LEU A 52 -7.21 -3.06 13.97
C LEU A 52 -5.81 -3.07 14.58
N LEU A 53 -4.77 -3.12 13.74
CA LEU A 53 -3.38 -3.15 14.18
C LEU A 53 -3.03 -1.88 14.96
N ASP A 54 -3.48 -0.72 14.49
CA ASP A 54 -3.24 0.52 15.21
C ASP A 54 -3.95 0.57 16.58
N ILE A 55 -5.21 0.13 16.65
CA ILE A 55 -5.94 0.01 17.92
C ILE A 55 -5.18 -0.91 18.90
N ILE A 56 -4.63 -2.03 18.43
CA ILE A 56 -3.89 -2.98 19.26
C ILE A 56 -2.55 -2.37 19.74
N LYS A 57 -1.79 -1.76 18.82
CA LYS A 57 -0.52 -1.07 19.11
C LYS A 57 -0.72 0.05 20.11
N ASN A 58 -1.82 0.79 19.99
CA ASN A 58 -2.13 1.98 20.77
C ASN A 58 -3.23 1.78 21.83
N ARG A 59 -3.42 0.53 22.31
CA ARG A 59 -4.44 0.16 23.31
C ARG A 59 -4.49 1.02 24.57
N ARG A 60 -3.40 1.73 24.90
CA ARG A 60 -3.32 2.69 26.02
C ARG A 60 -4.35 3.82 25.94
N TYR A 61 -4.88 4.12 24.75
CA TYR A 61 -5.92 5.13 24.56
C TYR A 61 -7.33 4.57 24.70
N LEU A 62 -7.51 3.27 24.85
CA LEU A 62 -8.80 2.64 25.09
C LEU A 62 -9.16 2.62 26.58
N THR A 63 -10.46 2.70 26.86
CA THR A 63 -10.98 2.29 28.17
C THR A 63 -10.85 0.78 28.35
N GLN A 64 -10.89 0.31 29.60
CA GLN A 64 -10.81 -1.12 29.90
C GLN A 64 -11.87 -1.94 29.15
N SER A 65 -13.12 -1.47 29.12
CA SER A 65 -14.21 -2.17 28.42
C SER A 65 -14.04 -2.18 26.90
N GLN A 66 -13.47 -1.12 26.33
CA GLN A 66 -13.14 -1.09 24.90
C GLN A 66 -12.06 -2.12 24.59
N TRP A 67 -10.97 -2.13 25.37
CA TRP A 67 -9.90 -3.12 25.20
C TRP A 67 -10.39 -4.55 25.37
N GLU A 68 -11.19 -4.84 26.40
CA GLU A 68 -11.76 -6.17 26.60
C GLU A 68 -12.52 -6.65 25.36
N ARG A 69 -13.26 -5.77 24.67
CA ARG A 69 -13.97 -6.12 23.44
C ARG A 69 -13.03 -6.46 22.28
N VAL A 70 -11.98 -5.68 22.06
CA VAL A 70 -10.96 -5.96 21.02
C VAL A 70 -10.25 -7.27 21.34
N HIS A 71 -9.79 -7.39 22.58
CA HIS A 71 -9.07 -8.57 23.08
C HIS A 71 -9.89 -9.85 22.99
N GLN A 72 -11.21 -9.79 23.25
CA GLN A 72 -12.10 -10.93 23.02
C GLN A 72 -12.11 -11.40 21.57
N LYS A 73 -11.97 -10.51 20.56
CA LYS A 73 -11.86 -10.95 19.15
C LYS A 73 -10.52 -11.61 18.82
N MET A 74 -9.45 -11.26 19.51
CA MET A 74 -8.14 -11.91 19.35
C MET A 74 -8.11 -13.29 20.04
N LEU A 75 -8.85 -13.43 21.14
CA LEU A 75 -9.02 -14.66 21.90
C LEU A 75 -10.00 -15.64 21.23
N THR A 76 -11.14 -15.10 20.80
CA THR A 76 -12.27 -15.87 20.30
C THR A 76 -12.55 -15.46 18.86
N ARG A 77 -12.49 -16.44 17.97
CA ARG A 77 -12.87 -16.26 16.57
C ARG A 77 -14.39 -16.25 16.42
N PRO A 78 -14.96 -15.65 15.36
CA PRO A 78 -16.40 -15.68 15.13
C PRO A 78 -16.95 -17.11 15.11
N VAL A 79 -18.18 -17.29 15.58
CA VAL A 79 -18.88 -18.58 15.50
C VAL A 79 -19.91 -18.52 14.37
N ARG A 80 -19.85 -19.50 13.48
CA ARG A 80 -20.75 -19.65 12.32
C ARG A 80 -21.45 -21.00 12.36
N ASP A 81 -22.64 -21.08 11.76
CA ASP A 81 -23.43 -22.32 11.78
C ASP A 81 -22.96 -23.38 10.76
N SER A 82 -22.18 -22.96 9.77
CA SER A 82 -21.74 -23.79 8.64
C SER A 82 -20.29 -23.49 8.25
N TYR A 83 -19.66 -24.44 7.56
CA TYR A 83 -18.32 -24.28 7.01
C TYR A 83 -18.17 -24.99 5.66
N TYR A 84 -17.17 -24.56 4.90
CA TYR A 84 -16.71 -25.19 3.66
C TYR A 84 -15.19 -25.33 3.72
N ASP A 85 -14.71 -26.57 3.65
CA ASP A 85 -13.30 -26.87 3.53
C ASP A 85 -12.93 -26.84 2.04
N THR A 86 -11.90 -26.08 1.68
CA THR A 86 -11.43 -26.03 0.29
C THR A 86 -10.83 -27.39 -0.12
N PRO A 87 -11.03 -27.82 -1.39
CA PRO A 87 -10.50 -29.09 -1.88
C PRO A 87 -8.97 -29.21 -1.83
N GLU A 88 -8.27 -28.11 -2.06
CA GLU A 88 -6.82 -27.97 -2.02
C GLU A 88 -6.28 -28.07 -0.58
N GLY A 89 -7.12 -27.72 0.39
CA GLY A 89 -6.91 -28.01 1.79
C GLY A 89 -6.21 -26.91 2.59
N HIS A 90 -6.07 -25.70 2.05
CA HIS A 90 -5.43 -24.58 2.75
C HIS A 90 -6.41 -23.78 3.62
N PHE A 91 -7.69 -23.70 3.25
CA PHE A 91 -8.66 -22.82 3.90
C PHE A 91 -9.90 -23.54 4.44
N LYS A 92 -10.43 -22.97 5.53
CA LYS A 92 -11.74 -23.30 6.10
C LYS A 92 -12.61 -22.03 6.09
N ILE A 93 -13.65 -22.06 5.27
CA ILE A 93 -14.56 -20.92 5.10
C ILE A 93 -15.78 -21.09 6.01
N HIS A 94 -15.87 -20.29 7.06
CA HIS A 94 -16.95 -20.24 8.02
C HIS A 94 -18.04 -19.25 7.58
N TYR A 95 -19.30 -19.66 7.61
CA TYR A 95 -20.41 -18.81 7.16
C TYR A 95 -21.73 -19.16 7.85
N ASN A 96 -22.65 -18.20 7.88
CA ASN A 96 -24.03 -18.46 8.29
C ASN A 96 -24.86 -18.83 7.06
N SER A 97 -25.42 -20.04 7.05
CA SER A 97 -26.20 -20.59 5.92
C SER A 97 -27.47 -19.79 5.60
N GLY A 98 -27.94 -18.96 6.53
CA GLY A 98 -29.04 -18.02 6.32
C GLY A 98 -28.63 -16.67 5.73
N GLU A 99 -27.34 -16.34 5.66
CA GLU A 99 -26.82 -15.04 5.21
C GLU A 99 -26.26 -15.09 3.78
N VAL A 100 -25.55 -16.16 3.42
CA VAL A 100 -24.94 -16.33 2.09
C VAL A 100 -25.22 -17.72 1.54
N ASP A 101 -25.33 -17.83 0.21
CA ASP A 101 -25.53 -19.11 -0.46
C ASP A 101 -24.22 -19.89 -0.67
N THR A 102 -24.36 -21.17 -1.01
CA THR A 102 -23.20 -22.05 -1.22
C THR A 102 -22.36 -21.70 -2.44
N HIS A 103 -22.90 -20.97 -3.42
CA HIS A 103 -22.12 -20.51 -4.58
C HIS A 103 -21.16 -19.41 -4.13
N TYR A 104 -21.64 -18.42 -3.38
CA TYR A 104 -20.81 -17.37 -2.79
C TYR A 104 -19.66 -17.93 -1.93
N VAL A 105 -19.97 -18.89 -1.06
CA VAL A 105 -18.98 -19.56 -0.19
C VAL A 105 -17.91 -20.31 -1.00
N ARG A 106 -18.30 -20.97 -2.11
CA ARG A 106 -17.35 -21.67 -2.98
C ARG A 106 -16.45 -20.69 -3.73
N ARG A 107 -17.01 -19.59 -4.24
CA ARG A 107 -16.23 -18.52 -4.89
C ARG A 107 -15.22 -17.92 -3.91
N CYS A 108 -15.61 -17.68 -2.66
CA CYS A 108 -14.70 -17.28 -1.58
C CYS A 108 -13.50 -18.24 -1.48
N GLY A 109 -13.77 -19.55 -1.33
CA GLY A 109 -12.71 -20.56 -1.26
C GLY A 109 -11.81 -20.57 -2.51
N GLU A 110 -12.40 -20.51 -3.71
CA GLU A 110 -11.65 -20.46 -4.97
C GLU A 110 -10.72 -19.24 -5.06
N PHE A 111 -11.16 -18.07 -4.55
CA PHE A 111 -10.35 -16.86 -4.58
C PHE A 111 -9.18 -16.89 -3.59
N PHE A 112 -9.39 -17.45 -2.40
CA PHE A 112 -8.31 -17.67 -1.43
C PHE A 112 -7.31 -18.71 -1.90
N GLU A 113 -7.76 -19.80 -2.52
CA GLU A 113 -6.84 -20.81 -3.09
C GLU A 113 -6.02 -20.26 -4.25
N ARG A 114 -6.61 -19.37 -5.06
CA ARG A 114 -5.87 -18.62 -6.08
C ARG A 114 -4.82 -17.69 -5.45
N ALA A 115 -5.16 -16.98 -4.38
CA ALA A 115 -4.23 -16.13 -3.65
C ALA A 115 -3.06 -16.95 -3.07
N TRP A 116 -3.34 -18.07 -2.40
CA TRP A 116 -2.32 -19.01 -1.91
C TRP A 116 -1.38 -19.49 -3.02
N SER A 117 -1.94 -19.95 -4.15
CA SER A 117 -1.15 -20.43 -5.27
C SER A 117 -0.20 -19.38 -5.85
N VAL A 118 -0.53 -18.09 -5.74
CA VAL A 118 0.34 -17.00 -6.20
C VAL A 118 1.32 -16.61 -5.11
N GLU A 119 0.82 -16.17 -3.97
CA GLU A 119 1.60 -15.58 -2.89
C GLU A 119 2.60 -16.58 -2.29
N VAL A 120 2.14 -17.78 -1.98
CA VAL A 120 2.95 -18.80 -1.30
C VAL A 120 3.65 -19.69 -2.34
N ASP A 121 2.90 -20.32 -3.25
CA ASP A 121 3.50 -21.35 -4.11
C ASP A 121 4.35 -20.75 -5.25
N SER A 122 3.90 -19.67 -5.87
CA SER A 122 4.57 -19.07 -7.04
C SER A 122 5.63 -18.04 -6.65
N LEU A 123 5.28 -17.07 -5.79
CA LEU A 123 6.19 -16.01 -5.35
C LEU A 123 7.08 -16.46 -4.20
N GLY A 124 6.68 -17.48 -3.45
CA GLY A 124 7.49 -18.07 -2.39
C GLY A 124 7.62 -17.17 -1.17
N PHE A 125 6.61 -16.35 -0.86
CA PHE A 125 6.51 -15.72 0.46
C PHE A 125 6.30 -16.80 1.53
N LEU A 126 6.59 -16.47 2.80
CA LEU A 126 6.32 -17.38 3.90
C LEU A 126 4.83 -17.75 3.96
N PRO A 127 4.48 -19.01 4.24
CA PRO A 127 3.08 -19.36 4.50
C PRO A 127 2.61 -18.71 5.81
N PRO A 128 1.29 -18.53 5.99
CA PRO A 128 0.74 -18.03 7.24
C PRO A 128 1.15 -18.88 8.44
N VAL A 129 1.29 -18.23 9.60
CA VAL A 129 1.62 -18.91 10.85
C VAL A 129 0.47 -19.84 11.26
N PRO A 130 0.72 -21.14 11.48
CA PRO A 130 -0.33 -22.08 11.90
C PRO A 130 -0.89 -21.75 13.29
N ASP A 131 -2.22 -21.82 13.45
CA ASP A 131 -2.90 -21.60 14.74
C ASP A 131 -3.21 -22.89 15.53
N GLY A 132 -2.75 -24.04 15.01
CA GLY A 132 -3.02 -25.36 15.55
C GLY A 132 -4.39 -25.91 15.15
N THR A 133 -5.40 -25.68 15.99
CA THR A 133 -6.77 -26.17 15.75
C THR A 133 -7.83 -25.10 16.02
N ARG A 134 -7.43 -23.81 15.99
CA ARG A 134 -8.39 -22.73 16.20
C ARG A 134 -9.31 -22.69 14.98
N GLY A 135 -10.57 -22.32 15.22
CA GLY A 135 -11.68 -22.47 14.26
C GLY A 135 -11.94 -23.88 13.71
N GLY A 136 -11.26 -24.92 14.21
CA GLY A 136 -11.73 -26.31 14.17
C GLY A 136 -10.77 -27.31 13.55
N ASP A 137 -9.79 -26.87 12.77
CA ASP A 137 -8.69 -27.70 12.24
C ASP A 137 -7.47 -26.83 11.92
N SER A 138 -6.50 -27.34 11.17
CA SER A 138 -5.21 -26.67 10.93
C SER A 138 -5.20 -25.76 9.70
N ARG A 139 -6.34 -25.54 9.04
CA ARG A 139 -6.44 -24.67 7.87
C ARG A 139 -6.56 -23.22 8.29
N VAL A 140 -6.23 -22.31 7.38
CA VAL A 140 -6.45 -20.88 7.58
C VAL A 140 -7.95 -20.61 7.63
N ASP A 141 -8.40 -19.98 8.71
CA ASP A 141 -9.81 -19.66 8.89
C ASP A 141 -10.20 -18.34 8.23
N VAL A 142 -11.26 -18.42 7.43
CA VAL A 142 -11.90 -17.27 6.81
C VAL A 142 -13.35 -17.23 7.28
N TYR A 143 -13.81 -16.09 7.78
CA TYR A 143 -15.19 -15.89 8.21
C TYR A 143 -15.90 -14.94 7.26
N ILE A 144 -17.01 -15.38 6.68
CA ILE A 144 -17.89 -14.49 5.92
C ILE A 144 -18.76 -13.73 6.91
N THR A 145 -18.64 -12.41 6.88
CA THR A 145 -19.19 -11.50 7.89
C THR A 145 -20.06 -10.43 7.25
N HIS A 146 -21.29 -10.27 7.75
CA HIS A 146 -22.07 -9.09 7.47
C HIS A 146 -21.52 -7.90 8.27
N PHE A 147 -20.74 -7.04 7.61
CA PHE A 147 -20.28 -5.79 8.21
C PHE A 147 -21.42 -4.76 8.24
N PRO A 148 -21.55 -3.97 9.32
CA PRO A 148 -22.63 -2.98 9.44
C PRO A 148 -22.55 -1.83 8.43
N TYR A 149 -21.42 -1.66 7.75
CA TYR A 149 -21.18 -0.73 6.65
C TYR A 149 -20.16 -1.37 5.69
N ALA A 150 -19.88 -0.72 4.56
CA ALA A 150 -19.05 -1.27 3.50
C ALA A 150 -17.56 -1.29 3.91
N ILE A 151 -17.13 -2.38 4.56
CA ILE A 151 -15.72 -2.77 4.68
C ILE A 151 -15.51 -3.93 3.70
N TYR A 152 -14.41 -3.94 2.96
CA TYR A 152 -14.06 -5.09 2.10
C TYR A 152 -13.76 -6.33 2.97
N GLY A 153 -12.78 -6.23 3.85
CA GLY A 153 -12.44 -7.26 4.83
C GLY A 153 -11.55 -6.73 5.94
N TRP A 154 -11.12 -7.64 6.81
CA TRP A 154 -10.00 -7.42 7.72
C TRP A 154 -9.33 -8.73 8.10
N THR A 155 -8.13 -8.61 8.64
CA THR A 155 -7.32 -9.70 9.17
C THR A 155 -7.03 -9.42 10.64
N MET A 156 -7.39 -10.35 11.50
CA MET A 156 -7.23 -10.22 12.94
C MET A 156 -6.10 -11.12 13.44
N PRO A 157 -5.05 -10.56 14.05
CA PRO A 157 -4.03 -11.34 14.74
C PRO A 157 -4.62 -12.05 15.95
N ASP A 158 -4.20 -13.28 16.16
CA ASP A 158 -4.51 -14.02 17.35
C ASP A 158 -3.83 -13.41 18.58
N GLU A 159 -4.43 -13.61 19.76
CA GLU A 159 -3.73 -13.28 21.01
C GLU A 159 -2.48 -14.16 21.15
N GLY A 160 -1.35 -13.56 21.49
CA GLY A 160 -0.18 -14.27 21.98
C GLY A 160 1.12 -13.86 21.32
N GLY A 161 1.11 -13.32 20.10
CA GLY A 161 2.29 -12.71 19.43
C GLY A 161 3.55 -13.59 19.32
N ASP A 162 3.47 -14.86 19.72
CA ASP A 162 4.60 -15.77 19.83
C ASP A 162 4.31 -16.97 18.90
N GLY A 163 4.33 -16.71 17.60
CA GLY A 163 4.42 -17.80 16.63
C GLY A 163 5.68 -18.65 16.86
N PRO A 164 5.81 -19.77 16.13
CA PRO A 164 6.90 -20.71 16.35
C PRO A 164 8.27 -20.19 15.89
N ALA A 165 8.33 -19.07 15.15
CA ALA A 165 9.58 -18.55 14.65
C ALA A 165 10.41 -17.86 15.76
N PRO A 166 11.73 -17.69 15.58
CA PRO A 166 12.57 -16.93 16.51
C PRO A 166 12.45 -15.40 16.32
N TRP A 167 11.46 -14.91 15.59
CA TRP A 167 11.14 -13.50 15.34
C TRP A 167 9.66 -13.23 15.61
N ASN A 168 9.20 -12.00 15.40
CA ASN A 168 7.87 -11.53 15.78
C ASN A 168 6.77 -11.99 14.80
N ASP A 169 6.52 -13.30 14.73
CA ASP A 169 5.46 -13.89 13.92
C ASP A 169 4.17 -14.15 14.73
N VAL A 170 3.01 -14.10 14.08
CA VAL A 170 1.72 -14.41 14.74
C VAL A 170 0.74 -15.07 13.79
N SER A 171 -0.06 -16.00 14.29
CA SER A 171 -1.22 -16.54 13.56
C SER A 171 -2.35 -15.53 13.50
N ALA A 172 -3.21 -15.66 12.50
CA ALA A 172 -4.32 -14.75 12.27
C ALA A 172 -5.50 -15.46 11.62
N TYR A 173 -6.65 -14.81 11.65
CA TYR A 173 -7.82 -15.22 10.87
C TYR A 173 -8.35 -14.04 10.05
N ILE A 174 -9.10 -14.36 9.00
CA ILE A 174 -9.60 -13.38 8.05
C ILE A 174 -11.11 -13.25 8.20
N GLU A 175 -11.65 -12.04 8.13
CA GLU A 175 -13.08 -11.81 7.92
C GLU A 175 -13.30 -11.05 6.60
N VAL A 176 -14.16 -11.56 5.72
CA VAL A 176 -14.52 -10.92 4.43
C VAL A 176 -16.01 -10.58 4.41
N ASN A 177 -16.40 -9.55 3.66
CA ASN A 177 -17.79 -9.13 3.63
C ASN A 177 -18.71 -10.25 3.08
N ALA A 178 -19.94 -10.31 3.58
CA ALA A 178 -21.00 -11.18 3.06
C ALA A 178 -21.59 -10.68 1.72
N SER A 179 -21.30 -9.43 1.32
CA SER A 179 -21.68 -8.87 0.03
C SER A 179 -20.76 -7.72 -0.37
N TYR A 180 -20.47 -7.62 -1.67
CA TYR A 180 -19.74 -6.51 -2.30
C TYR A 180 -20.65 -5.69 -3.22
N GLU A 181 -21.96 -5.86 -3.12
CA GLU A 181 -22.91 -5.04 -3.89
C GLU A 181 -22.75 -3.57 -3.52
N GLY A 182 -22.65 -2.70 -4.53
CA GLY A 182 -22.49 -1.26 -4.35
C GLY A 182 -21.08 -0.79 -3.99
N PHE A 183 -20.08 -1.69 -4.01
CA PHE A 183 -18.67 -1.32 -3.90
C PHE A 183 -18.18 -0.61 -5.18
N PRO A 184 -17.07 0.15 -5.12
CA PRO A 184 -16.51 0.85 -6.26
C PRO A 184 -16.40 -0.01 -7.53
N PRO A 185 -16.60 0.59 -8.70
CA PRO A 185 -16.41 -0.12 -9.96
C PRO A 185 -14.95 -0.52 -10.15
N ASN A 186 -14.77 -1.63 -10.86
CA ASN A 186 -13.50 -2.18 -11.31
C ASN A 186 -13.74 -2.99 -12.60
N ASP A 187 -12.67 -3.45 -13.24
CA ASP A 187 -12.69 -3.99 -14.60
C ASP A 187 -12.97 -5.50 -14.67
N ASP A 188 -13.33 -6.14 -13.55
CA ASP A 188 -13.58 -7.57 -13.51
C ASP A 188 -14.70 -8.00 -14.49
N PRO A 189 -14.45 -8.96 -15.39
CA PRO A 189 -15.42 -9.39 -16.40
C PRO A 189 -16.65 -10.11 -15.80
N GLU A 190 -16.57 -10.60 -14.57
CA GLU A 190 -17.70 -11.18 -13.83
C GLU A 190 -18.54 -10.09 -13.12
N GLY A 191 -18.07 -8.84 -13.12
CA GLY A 191 -18.71 -7.68 -12.53
C GLY A 191 -18.03 -7.21 -11.26
N SER A 192 -18.18 -5.91 -10.96
CA SER A 192 -17.34 -5.24 -9.97
C SER A 192 -17.47 -5.79 -8.54
N ALA A 193 -18.63 -6.33 -8.16
CA ALA A 193 -18.79 -7.00 -6.87
C ALA A 193 -17.89 -8.25 -6.74
N TRP A 194 -17.71 -9.02 -7.82
CA TRP A 194 -16.80 -10.17 -7.83
C TRP A 194 -15.34 -9.74 -7.90
N GLY A 195 -15.03 -8.69 -8.67
CA GLY A 195 -13.71 -8.08 -8.68
C GLY A 195 -13.28 -7.62 -7.29
N ALA A 196 -14.15 -6.88 -6.60
CA ALA A 196 -13.91 -6.41 -5.24
C ALA A 196 -13.68 -7.58 -4.28
N PHE A 197 -14.45 -8.67 -4.40
CA PHE A 197 -14.25 -9.85 -3.56
C PHE A 197 -12.90 -10.54 -3.82
N LYS A 198 -12.53 -10.73 -5.10
CA LYS A 198 -11.25 -11.34 -5.48
C LYS A 198 -10.08 -10.58 -4.88
N VAL A 199 -10.05 -9.26 -5.05
CA VAL A 199 -8.96 -8.43 -4.52
C VAL A 199 -8.96 -8.42 -3.00
N THR A 200 -10.12 -8.41 -2.31
CA THR A 200 -10.13 -8.59 -0.84
C THR A 200 -9.48 -9.90 -0.42
N CYS A 201 -9.77 -11.00 -1.10
CA CYS A 201 -9.20 -12.30 -0.76
C CYS A 201 -7.67 -12.29 -0.87
N ALA A 202 -7.11 -11.70 -1.94
CA ALA A 202 -5.66 -11.53 -2.08
C ALA A 202 -5.10 -10.58 -1.00
N HIS A 203 -5.71 -9.41 -0.84
CA HIS A 203 -5.28 -8.39 0.12
C HIS A 203 -5.22 -8.90 1.56
N GLU A 204 -6.31 -9.51 2.04
CA GLU A 204 -6.42 -9.98 3.42
C GLU A 204 -5.62 -11.26 3.66
N PHE A 205 -5.51 -12.13 2.66
CA PHE A 205 -4.62 -13.27 2.78
C PHE A 205 -3.16 -12.83 2.91
N PHE A 206 -2.75 -11.82 2.15
CA PHE A 206 -1.39 -11.32 2.22
C PHE A 206 -1.04 -10.69 3.57
N HIS A 207 -2.01 -10.14 4.31
CA HIS A 207 -1.79 -9.75 5.70
C HIS A 207 -1.42 -10.93 6.60
N THR A 208 -2.02 -12.11 6.41
CA THR A 208 -1.62 -13.31 7.18
C THR A 208 -0.20 -13.78 6.83
N VAL A 209 0.22 -13.57 5.58
CA VAL A 209 1.60 -13.81 5.11
C VAL A 209 2.57 -12.80 5.73
N GLN A 210 2.22 -11.51 5.73
CA GLN A 210 3.02 -10.43 6.36
C GLN A 210 3.25 -10.69 7.84
N MET A 211 2.22 -11.16 8.56
CA MET A 211 2.31 -11.53 9.98
C MET A 211 3.25 -12.72 10.25
N ALA A 212 3.66 -13.47 9.22
CA ALA A 212 4.70 -14.49 9.34
C ALA A 212 6.12 -13.92 9.28
N TYR A 213 6.28 -12.69 8.77
CA TYR A 213 7.55 -11.96 8.70
C TYR A 213 7.72 -11.03 9.91
N ASP A 214 6.79 -10.11 10.11
CA ASP A 214 6.73 -9.25 11.27
C ASP A 214 5.31 -8.72 11.49
N TYR A 215 4.73 -9.08 12.63
CA TYR A 215 3.41 -8.60 13.05
C TYR A 215 3.40 -7.11 13.44
N SER A 216 4.55 -6.53 13.81
CA SER A 216 4.63 -5.15 14.35
C SER A 216 5.02 -4.08 13.35
N GLU A 217 5.19 -4.46 12.09
CA GLU A 217 5.64 -3.58 11.00
C GLU A 217 4.75 -2.33 10.88
N GLU A 218 5.33 -1.28 10.31
CA GLU A 218 4.64 -0.05 9.98
C GLU A 218 3.46 -0.29 9.02
N VAL A 219 2.28 0.06 9.51
CA VAL A 219 0.99 -0.21 8.87
C VAL A 219 0.92 0.26 7.40
N TRP A 220 1.45 1.44 7.09
CA TRP A 220 1.46 1.96 5.71
C TRP A 220 2.19 1.00 4.76
N MET A 221 3.25 0.33 5.21
CA MET A 221 4.05 -0.58 4.40
C MET A 221 3.29 -1.89 4.13
N LEU A 222 2.57 -2.38 5.13
CA LEU A 222 1.69 -3.54 5.01
C LEU A 222 0.58 -3.29 3.98
N GLU A 223 -0.08 -2.12 4.04
CA GLU A 223 -1.17 -1.79 3.13
C GLU A 223 -0.71 -1.60 1.68
N ILE A 224 0.41 -0.91 1.44
CA ILE A 224 0.91 -0.72 0.08
C ILE A 224 1.29 -2.05 -0.57
N ALA A 225 1.78 -3.00 0.23
CA ALA A 225 2.16 -4.33 -0.22
C ALA A 225 0.93 -5.19 -0.49
N SER A 226 -0.11 -5.10 0.33
CA SER A 226 -1.38 -5.79 0.11
C SER A 226 -2.10 -5.28 -1.13
N VAL A 227 -2.16 -3.96 -1.37
CA VAL A 227 -2.74 -3.41 -2.61
C VAL A 227 -1.94 -3.81 -3.86
N TRP A 228 -0.61 -3.80 -3.79
CA TRP A 228 0.22 -4.35 -4.87
C TRP A 228 -0.11 -5.82 -5.13
N MET A 229 -0.29 -6.63 -4.08
CA MET A 229 -0.60 -8.05 -4.23
C MET A 229 -1.94 -8.31 -4.91
N GLU A 230 -2.94 -7.44 -4.71
CA GLU A 230 -4.24 -7.55 -5.40
C GLU A 230 -4.07 -7.68 -6.92
N ASP A 231 -3.21 -6.83 -7.48
CA ASP A 231 -2.92 -6.76 -8.90
C ASP A 231 -2.07 -7.95 -9.37
N ILE A 232 -1.09 -8.37 -8.56
CA ILE A 232 -0.28 -9.55 -8.90
C ILE A 232 -1.14 -10.84 -8.95
N VAL A 233 -2.13 -10.98 -8.08
CA VAL A 233 -3.03 -12.15 -8.08
C VAL A 233 -4.10 -12.02 -9.17
N TYR A 234 -4.65 -10.82 -9.35
CA TYR A 234 -5.82 -10.50 -10.18
C TYR A 234 -5.63 -9.27 -11.08
N ASP A 235 -4.57 -9.27 -11.87
CA ASP A 235 -4.15 -8.22 -12.83
C ASP A 235 -5.29 -7.58 -13.63
N TYR A 236 -6.25 -8.37 -14.09
CA TYR A 236 -7.37 -7.87 -14.90
C TYR A 236 -8.46 -7.11 -14.12
N VAL A 237 -8.36 -6.99 -12.79
CA VAL A 237 -9.41 -6.37 -11.97
C VAL A 237 -9.25 -4.86 -11.88
N ASN A 238 -8.02 -4.32 -11.81
CA ASN A 238 -7.76 -2.89 -11.72
C ASN A 238 -8.51 -2.14 -10.58
N ASP A 239 -8.82 -2.81 -9.46
CA ASP A 239 -9.51 -2.15 -8.34
C ASP A 239 -8.67 -1.01 -7.74
N TYR A 240 -7.33 -1.17 -7.75
CA TYR A 240 -6.39 -0.20 -7.20
C TYR A 240 -6.38 1.15 -7.95
N TYR A 241 -6.88 1.19 -9.19
CA TYR A 241 -6.99 2.43 -9.97
C TYR A 241 -7.88 3.47 -9.27
N ASN A 242 -8.84 3.02 -8.46
CA ASN A 242 -9.71 3.89 -7.66
C ASN A 242 -8.91 4.76 -6.66
N TYR A 243 -7.69 4.36 -6.29
CA TYR A 243 -6.86 5.07 -5.31
C TYR A 243 -5.79 5.96 -5.95
N GLN A 244 -5.37 5.68 -7.19
CA GLN A 244 -4.29 6.43 -7.84
C GLN A 244 -4.44 7.97 -7.76
N PRO A 245 -5.64 8.57 -7.90
CA PRO A 245 -5.81 10.02 -7.77
C PRO A 245 -5.32 10.61 -6.44
N TYR A 246 -5.30 9.85 -5.33
CA TYR A 246 -4.85 10.35 -4.02
C TYR A 246 -3.33 10.57 -3.95
N PHE A 247 -2.55 9.82 -4.73
CA PHE A 247 -1.11 10.05 -4.90
C PHE A 247 -0.83 11.02 -6.04
N PHE A 248 -1.42 10.78 -7.22
CA PHE A 248 -1.08 11.52 -8.44
C PHE A 248 -1.47 13.01 -8.39
N ASN A 249 -2.50 13.37 -7.63
CA ASN A 249 -2.89 14.78 -7.42
C ASN A 249 -2.14 15.46 -6.27
N SER A 250 -1.45 14.69 -5.42
CA SER A 250 -0.77 15.19 -4.22
C SER A 250 0.63 14.59 -4.06
N PRO A 251 1.51 14.65 -5.08
CA PRO A 251 2.81 13.98 -5.05
C PRO A 251 3.76 14.48 -3.96
N TRP A 252 3.49 15.65 -3.38
CA TRP A 252 4.27 16.23 -2.28
C TRP A 252 4.01 15.53 -0.94
N VAL A 253 2.94 14.76 -0.83
CA VAL A 253 2.65 13.93 0.34
C VAL A 253 3.61 12.73 0.34
N SER A 254 3.98 12.29 1.54
CA SER A 254 4.90 11.17 1.73
C SER A 254 4.22 9.86 1.34
N ILE A 255 4.95 8.95 0.70
CA ILE A 255 4.49 7.55 0.50
C ILE A 255 4.19 6.80 1.81
N MET A 256 4.65 7.32 2.95
CA MET A 256 4.42 6.77 4.28
C MET A 256 3.16 7.33 4.96
N THR A 257 2.43 8.24 4.30
CA THR A 257 1.22 8.82 4.89
C THR A 257 0.12 7.76 4.97
N TYR A 258 -0.39 7.56 6.18
CA TYR A 258 -1.54 6.71 6.48
C TYR A 258 -2.72 7.59 6.90
N ASP A 259 -3.71 7.72 6.02
CA ASP A 259 -4.88 8.59 6.23
C ASP A 259 -6.21 7.97 5.77
N GLY A 260 -6.21 6.70 5.36
CA GLY A 260 -7.37 5.98 4.85
C GLY A 260 -7.50 6.03 3.32
N ALA A 261 -6.54 6.62 2.61
CA ALA A 261 -6.58 6.75 1.15
C ALA A 261 -5.19 6.81 0.49
N HIS A 262 -4.28 7.63 1.03
CA HIS A 262 -2.97 7.87 0.39
C HIS A 262 -2.05 6.65 0.46
N GLU A 263 -2.15 5.84 1.52
CA GLU A 263 -1.40 4.59 1.64
C GLU A 263 -1.76 3.62 0.50
N TYR A 264 -3.04 3.45 0.17
CA TYR A 264 -3.46 2.57 -0.92
C TYR A 264 -2.96 3.07 -2.28
N ALA A 265 -2.94 4.39 -2.47
CA ALA A 265 -2.40 5.00 -3.68
C ALA A 265 -0.87 4.87 -3.77
N SER A 266 -0.19 4.84 -2.62
CA SER A 266 1.26 4.70 -2.51
C SER A 266 1.75 3.29 -2.86
N ALA A 267 0.84 2.31 -2.99
CA ALA A 267 1.13 1.00 -3.59
C ALA A 267 1.83 1.10 -4.95
N HIS A 268 1.61 2.20 -5.66
CA HIS A 268 2.30 2.52 -6.91
C HIS A 268 3.84 2.43 -6.80
N TRP A 269 4.41 2.70 -5.62
CA TRP A 269 5.83 2.48 -5.34
C TRP A 269 6.25 1.00 -5.47
N PHE A 270 5.43 0.07 -4.98
CA PHE A 270 5.71 -1.37 -5.10
C PHE A 270 5.45 -1.89 -6.51
N HIS A 271 4.48 -1.34 -7.25
CA HIS A 271 4.35 -1.59 -8.68
C HIS A 271 5.63 -1.17 -9.43
N TYR A 272 6.17 0.03 -9.17
CA TYR A 272 7.45 0.46 -9.75
C TYR A 272 8.61 -0.50 -9.48
N LEU A 273 8.76 -0.94 -8.23
CA LEU A 273 9.80 -1.90 -7.87
C LEU A 273 9.61 -3.23 -8.59
N SER A 274 8.37 -3.72 -8.70
CA SER A 274 8.06 -4.97 -9.40
C SER A 274 8.26 -4.87 -10.91
N GLU A 275 7.97 -3.73 -11.53
CA GLU A 275 8.22 -3.51 -12.96
C GLU A 275 9.71 -3.55 -13.30
N ASN A 276 10.56 -3.00 -12.42
CA ASN A 276 12.01 -2.97 -12.63
C ASN A 276 12.72 -4.26 -12.19
N TYR A 277 12.24 -4.91 -11.13
CA TYR A 277 12.98 -5.94 -10.41
C TYR A 277 12.15 -7.20 -10.12
N SER A 278 10.93 -7.30 -10.66
CA SER A 278 9.93 -8.32 -10.34
C SER A 278 9.52 -8.33 -8.86
N ALA A 279 8.63 -9.26 -8.50
CA ALA A 279 8.24 -9.51 -7.12
C ALA A 279 9.42 -9.85 -6.18
N GLU A 280 10.60 -10.20 -6.73
CA GLU A 280 11.82 -10.42 -5.95
C GLU A 280 12.25 -9.17 -5.14
N ALA A 281 11.99 -7.95 -5.64
CA ALA A 281 12.21 -6.74 -4.84
C ALA A 281 11.39 -6.73 -3.55
N ILE A 282 10.09 -7.01 -3.66
CA ILE A 282 9.19 -7.01 -2.50
C ILE A 282 9.56 -8.14 -1.54
N LYS A 283 9.90 -9.32 -2.07
CA LYS A 283 10.37 -10.45 -1.26
C LYS A 283 11.69 -10.15 -0.53
N ALA A 284 12.63 -9.47 -1.18
CA ALA A 284 13.90 -9.07 -0.56
C ALA A 284 13.65 -8.11 0.61
N ILE A 285 12.73 -7.15 0.43
CA ILE A 285 12.29 -6.23 1.50
C ILE A 285 11.65 -7.01 2.66
N PHE A 286 10.73 -7.94 2.37
CA PHE A 286 10.05 -8.73 3.40
C PHE A 286 11.02 -9.59 4.22
N ASN A 287 12.04 -10.18 3.58
CA ASN A 287 13.09 -10.90 4.30
C ASN A 287 13.90 -10.00 5.26
N LYS A 288 13.88 -8.67 5.06
CA LYS A 288 14.50 -7.69 5.96
C LYS A 288 13.56 -7.17 7.04
N MET A 289 12.24 -7.25 6.83
CA MET A 289 11.24 -6.91 7.86
C MET A 289 11.44 -7.67 9.17
N ILE A 290 12.00 -8.88 9.09
CA ILE A 290 12.34 -9.70 10.27
C ILE A 290 13.34 -8.97 11.22
N TYR A 291 14.11 -8.01 10.71
CA TYR A 291 15.22 -7.36 11.42
C TYR A 291 15.13 -5.84 11.50
N ALA A 292 14.31 -5.21 10.67
CA ALA A 292 14.19 -3.76 10.52
C ALA A 292 12.77 -3.41 10.04
N ASP A 293 12.33 -2.19 10.31
CA ASP A 293 10.96 -1.74 9.99
C ASP A 293 10.96 -0.67 8.89
N GLY A 294 9.87 -0.59 8.13
CA GLY A 294 9.55 0.48 7.20
C GLY A 294 10.66 0.79 6.19
N LEU A 295 11.07 2.06 6.11
CA LEU A 295 12.12 2.47 5.16
C LEU A 295 13.47 1.78 5.40
N ALA A 296 13.78 1.33 6.63
CA ALA A 296 15.01 0.61 6.90
C ALA A 296 14.97 -0.79 6.26
N ALA A 297 13.85 -1.51 6.39
CA ALA A 297 13.64 -2.78 5.70
C ALA A 297 13.72 -2.62 4.18
N ILE A 298 13.09 -1.56 3.65
CA ILE A 298 13.13 -1.27 2.22
C ILE A 298 14.58 -1.00 1.76
N ALA A 299 15.31 -0.14 2.46
CA ALA A 299 16.70 0.18 2.12
C ALA A 299 17.60 -1.06 2.14
N GLU A 300 17.50 -1.89 3.19
CA GLU A 300 18.28 -3.13 3.28
C GLU A 300 17.88 -4.19 2.24
N GLY A 301 16.60 -4.23 1.88
CA GLY A 301 16.07 -5.14 0.86
C GLY A 301 16.62 -4.78 -0.51
N LEU A 302 16.53 -3.50 -0.89
CA LEU A 302 17.08 -2.97 -2.13
C LEU A 302 18.61 -3.12 -2.20
N ASP A 303 19.34 -2.81 -1.11
CA ASP A 303 20.80 -2.97 -1.07
C ASP A 303 21.20 -4.44 -1.31
N SER A 304 20.39 -5.39 -0.85
CA SER A 304 20.65 -6.82 -1.10
C SER A 304 20.53 -7.23 -2.58
N LEU A 305 19.84 -6.44 -3.41
CA LEU A 305 19.64 -6.68 -4.84
C LEU A 305 20.70 -5.98 -5.69
N ALA A 306 21.97 -6.34 -5.45
CA ALA A 306 23.13 -5.76 -6.13
C ALA A 306 23.43 -4.29 -5.77
N GLY A 307 23.07 -3.86 -4.56
CA GLY A 307 23.43 -2.54 -4.03
C GLY A 307 22.53 -1.41 -4.53
N LEU A 308 21.25 -1.68 -4.80
CA LEU A 308 20.30 -0.61 -5.14
C LEU A 308 20.15 0.33 -3.95
N ASP A 309 20.12 1.64 -4.24
CA ASP A 309 19.96 2.68 -3.22
C ASP A 309 18.52 3.18 -3.18
N LEU A 310 17.91 3.18 -1.99
CA LEU A 310 16.53 3.61 -1.79
C LEU A 310 16.26 5.04 -2.32
N ASN A 311 17.16 5.99 -2.08
CA ASN A 311 16.93 7.37 -2.53
C ASN A 311 16.99 7.45 -4.06
N ARG A 312 17.92 6.71 -4.67
CA ARG A 312 18.03 6.62 -6.12
C ARG A 312 16.80 6.00 -6.76
N GLU A 313 16.32 4.89 -6.21
CA GLU A 313 15.12 4.22 -6.72
C GLU A 313 13.88 5.09 -6.54
N PHE A 314 13.74 5.77 -5.39
CA PHE A 314 12.63 6.69 -5.18
C PHE A 314 12.64 7.87 -6.17
N MET A 315 13.82 8.44 -6.46
CA MET A 315 13.94 9.51 -7.44
C MET A 315 13.62 9.03 -8.87
N THR A 316 13.95 7.77 -9.18
CA THR A 316 13.60 7.15 -10.45
C THR A 316 12.10 6.90 -10.54
N PHE A 317 11.47 6.39 -9.48
CA PHE A 317 10.02 6.28 -9.35
C PHE A 317 9.30 7.62 -9.56
N ALA A 318 9.75 8.68 -8.89
CA ALA A 318 9.18 10.01 -9.11
C ALA A 318 9.28 10.44 -10.59
N ALA A 319 10.40 10.15 -11.26
CA ALA A 319 10.55 10.43 -12.68
C ALA A 319 9.61 9.60 -13.57
N TRP A 320 9.42 8.32 -13.27
CA TRP A 320 8.47 7.45 -13.97
C TRP A 320 7.04 7.96 -13.86
N ASN A 321 6.65 8.51 -12.71
CA ASN A 321 5.29 9.03 -12.49
C ASN A 321 4.98 10.27 -13.36
N TYR A 322 5.99 10.98 -13.84
CA TYR A 322 5.76 12.02 -14.85
C TYR A 322 5.40 11.41 -16.22
N LEU A 323 5.91 10.23 -16.53
CA LEU A 323 5.76 9.52 -17.80
C LEU A 323 4.53 8.59 -17.78
N THR A 324 3.40 9.10 -17.30
CA THR A 324 2.11 8.40 -17.26
C THR A 324 1.04 9.16 -18.05
N GLY A 325 -0.14 8.56 -18.22
CA GLY A 325 -1.26 9.13 -18.95
C GLY A 325 -0.88 9.46 -20.40
N SER A 326 -1.12 10.69 -20.86
CA SER A 326 -0.74 11.07 -22.23
C SER A 326 0.78 11.19 -22.45
N ARG A 327 1.58 11.11 -21.38
CA ARG A 327 3.04 11.15 -21.40
C ARG A 327 3.67 9.76 -21.30
N ALA A 328 2.86 8.71 -21.23
CA ALA A 328 3.32 7.33 -21.18
C ALA A 328 4.11 6.94 -22.42
N ASP A 329 5.19 6.18 -22.19
CA ASP A 329 5.96 5.51 -23.22
C ASP A 329 5.91 3.99 -23.03
N SER A 330 6.61 3.23 -23.87
CA SER A 330 6.63 1.78 -23.81
C SER A 330 7.82 1.21 -23.00
N PHE A 331 8.50 2.04 -22.22
CA PHE A 331 9.74 1.67 -21.51
C PHE A 331 9.63 1.71 -19.99
N HIS A 332 8.60 2.39 -19.45
CA HIS A 332 8.42 2.59 -18.02
C HIS A 332 7.36 1.62 -17.48
N TYR A 333 6.15 2.09 -17.19
CA TYR A 333 5.06 1.23 -16.72
C TYR A 333 4.35 0.53 -17.88
N GLU A 334 4.07 -0.77 -17.76
CA GLU A 334 3.29 -1.51 -18.77
C GLU A 334 1.92 -0.85 -18.99
N GLU A 335 1.26 -0.47 -17.90
CA GLU A 335 -0.06 0.17 -17.92
C GLU A 335 0.02 1.71 -17.84
N GLY A 336 1.19 2.30 -18.07
CA GLY A 336 1.44 3.73 -17.81
C GLY A 336 0.44 4.69 -18.47
N ALA A 337 -0.13 4.30 -19.62
CA ALA A 337 -1.14 5.07 -20.34
C ALA A 337 -2.51 5.13 -19.64
N ASN A 338 -2.80 4.16 -18.77
CA ASN A 338 -4.04 4.10 -17.97
C ASN A 338 -3.92 4.88 -16.66
N TYR A 339 -2.69 5.13 -16.18
CA TYR A 339 -2.46 5.88 -14.95
C TYR A 339 -2.72 7.38 -15.14
N PRO A 340 -3.18 8.10 -14.09
CA PRO A 340 -3.30 9.55 -14.11
C PRO A 340 -1.98 10.24 -14.42
N GLU A 341 -2.05 11.44 -14.98
CA GLU A 341 -0.88 12.30 -15.07
C GLU A 341 -0.55 12.89 -13.70
N ILE A 342 0.72 12.78 -13.27
CA ILE A 342 1.18 13.40 -12.02
C ILE A 342 0.99 14.92 -12.08
N TYR A 343 0.56 15.49 -10.95
CA TYR A 343 0.38 16.93 -10.79
C TYR A 343 1.70 17.70 -10.99
N VAL A 344 1.63 18.76 -11.80
CA VAL A 344 2.75 19.67 -12.07
C VAL A 344 2.43 21.03 -11.45
N GLU A 345 3.30 21.50 -10.57
CA GLU A 345 3.14 22.74 -9.80
C GLU A 345 3.15 23.98 -10.69
N ASP A 346 4.08 24.06 -11.65
CA ASP A 346 4.17 25.19 -12.56
C ASP A 346 4.89 24.82 -13.87
N TYR A 347 4.70 25.65 -14.90
CA TYR A 347 5.42 25.61 -16.17
C TYR A 347 6.20 26.91 -16.38
N ILE A 348 7.52 26.83 -16.32
CA ILE A 348 8.43 27.96 -16.45
C ILE A 348 8.42 28.46 -17.90
N THR A 349 8.13 29.75 -18.08
CA THR A 349 8.05 30.43 -19.38
C THR A 349 9.15 31.49 -19.62
N MET A 350 9.91 31.86 -18.58
CA MET A 350 11.00 32.83 -18.67
C MET A 350 12.05 32.57 -17.58
N LEU A 351 13.31 32.99 -17.82
CA LEU A 351 14.41 32.91 -16.86
C LEU A 351 14.99 34.31 -16.58
N PRO A 352 15.48 34.59 -15.36
CA PRO A 352 15.50 33.72 -14.19
C PRO A 352 14.08 33.52 -13.59
N TYR A 353 13.88 32.40 -12.90
CA TYR A 353 12.63 32.04 -12.24
C TYR A 353 12.92 31.42 -10.87
N THR A 354 12.05 31.69 -9.89
CA THR A 354 12.14 31.11 -8.55
C THR A 354 10.80 30.49 -8.20
N PHE A 355 10.80 29.17 -8.03
CA PHE A 355 9.65 28.45 -7.50
C PHE A 355 9.67 28.48 -5.97
N LEU A 356 8.53 28.80 -5.36
CA LEU A 356 8.31 28.61 -3.93
C LEU A 356 6.98 27.87 -3.77
N PRO A 357 6.98 26.58 -3.41
CA PRO A 357 5.74 25.84 -3.27
C PRO A 357 4.87 26.43 -2.15
N PRO A 358 3.53 26.43 -2.30
CA PRO A 358 2.61 26.68 -1.20
C PRO A 358 2.98 25.82 0.01
N THR A 359 2.76 26.32 1.23
CA THR A 359 3.13 25.59 2.46
C THR A 359 2.56 24.18 2.51
N ALA A 360 1.33 23.98 2.03
CA ALA A 360 0.67 22.68 1.99
C ALA A 360 1.21 21.72 0.91
N HIS A 361 1.96 22.24 -0.06
CA HIS A 361 2.53 21.48 -1.18
C HIS A 361 4.05 21.32 -1.06
N ARG A 362 4.63 21.74 0.06
CA ARG A 362 6.05 21.46 0.32
C ARG A 362 6.24 19.94 0.40
N PRO A 363 7.21 19.39 -0.34
CA PRO A 363 7.40 17.95 -0.37
C PRO A 363 7.80 17.47 1.02
N ALA A 364 7.05 16.50 1.55
CA ALA A 364 7.40 15.75 2.73
C ALA A 364 8.55 14.77 2.42
N SER A 365 9.02 14.07 3.45
CA SER A 365 9.96 12.95 3.27
C SER A 365 9.40 11.95 2.26
N TYR A 366 10.15 11.59 1.23
CA TYR A 366 9.68 10.74 0.14
C TYR A 366 8.37 11.25 -0.49
N GLY A 367 8.27 12.58 -0.62
CA GLY A 367 7.34 13.29 -1.48
C GLY A 367 8.10 14.11 -2.53
N SER A 368 7.39 14.63 -3.52
CA SER A 368 7.95 15.31 -4.69
C SER A 368 7.10 16.47 -5.22
N ASN A 369 7.76 17.48 -5.81
CA ASN A 369 7.13 18.49 -6.66
C ASN A 369 7.64 18.36 -8.08
N TYR A 370 6.78 18.65 -9.07
CA TYR A 370 7.12 18.62 -10.49
C TYR A 370 6.99 20.01 -11.08
N ILE A 371 8.03 20.48 -11.77
CA ILE A 371 8.07 21.80 -12.41
C ILE A 371 8.45 21.61 -13.87
N GLY A 372 7.55 21.97 -14.79
CA GLY A 372 7.77 21.86 -16.23
C GLY A 372 8.50 23.07 -16.81
N PHE A 373 9.14 22.89 -17.96
CA PHE A 373 9.71 23.95 -18.78
C PHE A 373 9.02 24.01 -20.13
N VAL A 374 8.71 25.22 -20.62
CA VAL A 374 8.25 25.36 -22.00
C VAL A 374 9.37 25.02 -22.99
N GLU A 375 8.99 24.38 -24.10
CA GLU A 375 9.95 23.93 -25.10
C GLU A 375 10.76 25.11 -25.68
N GLY A 376 12.08 24.92 -25.75
CA GLY A 376 13.00 25.91 -26.32
C GLY A 376 13.25 27.14 -25.45
N LEU A 377 12.94 27.07 -24.15
CA LEU A 377 13.20 28.16 -23.20
C LEU A 377 14.69 28.53 -23.11
N ALA A 378 15.56 27.53 -23.02
CA ALA A 378 17.02 27.68 -23.00
C ALA A 378 17.70 26.40 -23.50
N ASP A 379 18.93 26.52 -24.00
CA ASP A 379 19.77 25.36 -24.36
C ASP A 379 20.42 24.70 -23.14
N ALA A 380 20.49 25.42 -22.01
CA ALA A 380 20.93 24.91 -20.72
C ALA A 380 20.30 25.74 -19.57
N VAL A 381 20.07 25.12 -18.41
CA VAL A 381 19.55 25.79 -17.21
C VAL A 381 20.48 25.58 -16.02
N HIS A 382 20.64 26.64 -15.22
CA HIS A 382 21.26 26.55 -13.91
C HIS A 382 20.18 26.45 -12.84
N ILE A 383 20.25 25.43 -12.00
CA ILE A 383 19.28 25.20 -10.92
C ILE A 383 19.98 25.32 -9.58
N GLU A 384 19.40 26.13 -8.70
CA GLU A 384 19.81 26.28 -7.29
C GLU A 384 18.66 25.84 -6.40
N LEU A 385 18.96 25.02 -5.39
CA LEU A 385 17.98 24.55 -4.42
C LEU A 385 18.29 25.06 -3.02
N SER A 386 17.25 25.62 -2.38
CA SER A 386 17.30 26.05 -0.99
C SER A 386 16.10 25.47 -0.23
N GLY A 387 16.36 24.80 0.89
CA GLY A 387 15.33 24.17 1.71
C GLY A 387 15.81 23.92 3.12
N ASP A 388 15.13 23.01 3.83
CA ASP A 388 15.55 22.59 5.17
C ASP A 388 16.96 21.99 5.13
N THR A 389 17.86 22.50 5.97
CA THR A 389 19.24 22.05 6.10
C THR A 389 19.38 20.66 6.73
N GLY A 390 18.35 20.17 7.42
CA GLY A 390 18.29 18.82 7.96
C GLY A 390 17.86 17.76 6.94
N ALA A 391 17.34 18.18 5.80
CA ALA A 391 16.92 17.30 4.71
C ALA A 391 18.04 17.07 3.70
N ARG A 392 18.03 15.89 3.07
CA ARG A 392 18.75 15.64 1.83
C ARG A 392 17.79 15.91 0.68
N TRP A 393 18.15 16.88 -0.16
CA TRP A 393 17.37 17.26 -1.32
C TRP A 393 17.95 16.55 -2.53
N HIS A 394 17.08 15.92 -3.30
CA HIS A 394 17.43 15.31 -4.57
C HIS A 394 16.55 15.92 -5.65
N TYR A 395 17.08 15.91 -6.87
CA TYR A 395 16.34 16.34 -8.03
C TYR A 395 16.71 15.50 -9.24
N ALA A 396 15.75 15.35 -10.14
CA ALA A 396 15.92 14.69 -11.41
C ALA A 396 15.43 15.60 -12.51
N VAL A 397 16.06 15.52 -13.68
CA VAL A 397 15.59 16.18 -14.89
C VAL A 397 15.10 15.13 -15.87
N ILE A 398 13.83 15.27 -16.24
CA ILE A 398 13.16 14.41 -17.19
C ILE A 398 13.13 15.12 -18.52
N ILE A 399 13.62 14.45 -19.55
CA ILE A 399 13.64 14.90 -20.94
C ILE A 399 12.66 13.99 -21.70
N PRO A 400 11.39 14.38 -21.89
CA PRO A 400 10.41 13.56 -22.57
C PRO A 400 10.76 13.38 -24.05
N GLY A 401 10.47 12.19 -24.57
CA GLY A 401 10.63 11.79 -25.96
C GLY A 401 10.25 10.32 -26.11
N ASP A 402 10.35 9.77 -27.32
CA ASP A 402 10.05 8.34 -27.59
C ASP A 402 10.89 7.39 -26.70
N THR A 403 12.04 7.87 -26.24
CA THR A 403 12.83 7.30 -25.14
C THR A 403 13.12 8.42 -24.17
N ALA A 404 12.32 8.54 -23.10
CA ALA A 404 12.54 9.57 -22.11
C ALA A 404 13.93 9.40 -21.46
N GLN A 405 14.63 10.51 -21.22
CA GLN A 405 15.89 10.48 -20.49
C GLN A 405 15.67 11.04 -19.09
N ILE A 406 16.17 10.33 -18.08
CA ILE A 406 16.13 10.77 -16.70
C ILE A 406 17.58 11.02 -16.26
N LEU A 407 17.89 12.27 -15.96
CA LEU A 407 19.20 12.72 -15.53
C LEU A 407 19.16 13.04 -14.04
N PHE A 408 20.20 12.61 -13.33
CA PHE A 408 20.37 12.83 -11.90
C PHE A 408 21.74 13.47 -11.71
N PRO A 409 21.84 14.79 -11.70
CA PRO A 409 23.14 15.44 -11.65
C PRO A 409 23.71 15.42 -10.21
N ASP A 410 25.03 15.41 -10.09
CA ASP A 410 25.75 15.02 -8.87
C ASP A 410 25.55 15.97 -7.66
N ASP A 411 24.81 15.51 -6.65
CA ASP A 411 24.36 16.13 -5.38
C ASP A 411 25.36 16.94 -4.52
N SER A 412 26.61 17.14 -4.94
CA SER A 412 27.67 17.65 -4.05
C SER A 412 27.66 19.15 -3.78
N THR A 413 26.92 19.98 -4.53
CA THR A 413 27.05 21.46 -4.41
C THR A 413 25.75 22.27 -4.45
N GLY A 414 24.59 21.67 -4.69
CA GLY A 414 23.32 22.41 -4.80
C GLY A 414 23.22 23.35 -6.02
N ASN A 415 24.21 23.30 -6.93
CA ASN A 415 24.35 24.12 -8.13
C ASN A 415 24.62 23.22 -9.32
N PHE A 416 23.81 23.32 -10.38
CA PHE A 416 23.84 22.33 -11.45
C PHE A 416 23.58 22.94 -12.81
N TYR A 417 24.20 22.37 -13.84
CA TYR A 417 24.01 22.75 -15.24
C TYR A 417 23.38 21.56 -15.97
N VAL A 418 22.22 21.77 -16.57
CA VAL A 418 21.52 20.76 -17.39
C VAL A 418 21.31 21.29 -18.78
#